data_AF-A4CLP2-F1
#
_entry.id   AF-A4CLP2-F1
#
_cell.length_a   1.000
_cell.length_b   1.000
_cell.length_c   1.000
_cell.angle_alpha   90.00
_cell.angle_beta   90.00
_cell.angle_gamma   90.00
#
_symmetry.space_group_name_H-M   'P 1'
#
loop_
_entity.id
_entity.type
_entity.pdbx_description
1 polymer ?
#
loop_
_entity_poly.entity_id
_entity_poly.type
_entity_poly.pdbx_seq_one_letter_code
_entity_poly.pdbx_strand_id
1 'polypeptide(L)'
;MPFIEESDLLELHKDIDKAQIINERLLDQIKYKNKELKRSKLQRNIFAAITAVFLIGTLAITSFTVGLTSSAQQQSADYVNFSIDSLEVIKGRLDNLKQQNEELSLVREFYLAKKFLEKETIYSVQVKAFVDKNLSLASESLTNTMFVKTNPFYAYSVGNFETLEEAQKFRRELVAMGFNDAFVASYRDGKRIAIEDAQ
;
A
#
# COMPACT_ATOMS: atom_id res chain seq x y z
N MET A 1 -51.25 -1.69 73.01
CA MET A 1 -49.92 -1.10 72.70
C MET A 1 -49.12 -2.18 71.99
N PRO A 2 -48.45 -1.89 70.86
CA PRO A 2 -47.56 -2.88 70.28
C PRO A 2 -46.41 -3.11 71.27
N PHE A 3 -46.18 -4.36 71.64
CA PHE A 3 -45.13 -4.78 72.57
C PHE A 3 -43.88 -5.04 71.73
N ILE A 4 -42.78 -4.36 72.03
CA ILE A 4 -41.50 -4.59 71.35
C ILE A 4 -40.85 -5.77 72.07
N GLU A 5 -40.58 -6.86 71.34
CA GLU A 5 -39.90 -8.02 71.91
C GLU A 5 -38.42 -7.71 72.14
N GLU A 6 -37.79 -8.29 73.17
CA GLU A 6 -36.37 -8.04 73.49
C GLU A 6 -35.43 -8.39 72.31
N SER A 7 -35.86 -9.30 71.43
CA SER A 7 -35.21 -9.64 70.18
C SER A 7 -35.14 -8.47 69.19
N ASP A 8 -36.21 -7.68 69.09
CA ASP A 8 -36.30 -6.54 68.17
C ASP A 8 -35.36 -5.40 68.62
N LEU A 9 -35.20 -5.23 69.93
CA LEU A 9 -34.23 -4.28 70.50
C LEU A 9 -32.79 -4.69 70.24
N LEU A 10 -32.49 -5.99 70.33
CA LEU A 10 -31.17 -6.54 70.02
C LEU A 10 -30.83 -6.40 68.53
N GLU A 11 -31.80 -6.66 67.66
CA GLU A 11 -31.66 -6.49 66.21
C GLU A 11 -31.45 -5.01 65.83
N LEU A 12 -32.21 -4.10 66.45
CA LEU A 12 -32.02 -2.67 66.26
C LEU A 12 -30.62 -2.20 66.67
N HIS A 13 -30.11 -2.65 67.82
CA HIS A 13 -28.74 -2.32 68.25
C HIS A 13 -27.69 -2.82 67.25
N LYS A 14 -27.85 -4.06 66.79
CA LYS A 14 -26.98 -4.67 65.78
C LYS A 14 -27.00 -3.89 64.46
N ASP A 15 -28.15 -3.38 64.04
CA ASP A 15 -28.27 -2.59 62.82
C ASP A 15 -27.70 -1.18 62.97
N ILE A 16 -27.83 -0.56 64.15
CA ILE A 16 -27.15 0.69 64.49
C ILE A 16 -25.63 0.51 64.42
N ASP A 17 -25.08 -0.56 64.98
CA ASP A 17 -23.64 -0.86 64.95
C ASP A 17 -23.15 -1.08 63.52
N LYS A 18 -23.88 -1.86 62.71
CA LYS A 18 -23.57 -2.02 61.28
C LYS A 18 -23.58 -0.68 60.54
N ALA A 19 -24.58 0.16 60.78
CA ALA A 19 -24.68 1.47 60.16
C ALA A 19 -23.52 2.38 60.56
N GLN A 20 -23.08 2.36 61.82
CA GLN A 20 -21.90 3.08 62.30
C GLN A 20 -20.63 2.60 61.57
N ILE A 21 -20.40 1.29 61.50
CA ILE A 21 -19.25 0.70 60.80
C ILE A 21 -19.26 1.08 59.31
N ILE A 22 -20.41 1.05 58.66
CA ILE A 22 -20.54 1.44 57.24
C ILE A 22 -20.23 2.93 57.07
N ASN A 23 -20.75 3.80 57.93
CA ASN A 23 -20.47 5.23 57.87
C ASN A 23 -18.98 5.53 58.06
N GLU A 24 -18.31 4.85 59.00
CA GLU A 24 -16.87 5.00 59.20
C GLU A 24 -16.08 4.58 57.95
N ARG A 25 -16.43 3.45 57.33
CA ARG A 25 -15.82 3.01 56.07
C ARG A 25 -16.07 3.99 54.92
N LEU A 26 -17.27 4.55 54.82
CA LEU A 26 -17.58 5.57 53.81
C LEU A 26 -16.75 6.84 54.01
N LEU A 27 -16.57 7.28 55.26
CA LEU A 27 -15.71 8.41 55.60
C LEU A 27 -14.25 8.15 55.20
N ASP A 28 -13.74 6.95 55.46
CA ASP A 28 -12.39 6.55 55.05
C ASP A 28 -12.24 6.51 53.52
N GLN A 29 -13.24 5.99 52.80
CA GLN A 29 -13.27 6.01 51.34
C GLN A 29 -13.26 7.44 50.80
N ILE A 30 -14.07 8.33 51.36
CA ILE A 30 -14.11 9.76 50.98
C ILE A 30 -12.76 10.42 51.25
N LYS A 31 -12.13 10.15 52.40
CA LYS A 31 -10.81 10.69 52.75
C LYS A 31 -9.73 10.21 51.79
N TYR A 32 -9.72 8.91 51.46
CA TYR A 32 -8.79 8.33 50.49
C TYR A 32 -8.99 8.92 49.09
N LYS A 33 -10.23 8.94 48.60
CA LYS A 33 -10.57 9.50 47.29
C LYS A 33 -10.26 10.99 47.18
N ASN A 34 -10.48 11.77 48.24
CA ASN A 34 -10.09 13.17 48.28
C ASN A 34 -8.56 13.35 48.22
N LYS A 35 -7.78 12.46 48.85
CA LYS A 35 -6.31 12.47 48.74
C LYS A 35 -5.83 12.13 47.33
N GLU A 36 -6.43 11.12 46.71
CA GLU A 36 -6.18 10.72 45.32
C GLU A 36 -6.52 11.86 44.35
N LEU A 37 -7.69 12.48 44.52
CA LEU A 37 -8.14 13.61 43.70
C LEU A 37 -7.21 14.82 43.84
N LYS A 38 -6.74 15.14 45.04
CA LYS A 38 -5.76 16.22 45.26
C LYS A 38 -4.44 15.93 44.53
N ARG A 39 -3.94 14.70 44.58
CA ARG A 39 -2.74 14.28 43.84
C ARG A 39 -2.94 14.35 42.33
N SER A 40 -4.06 13.86 41.82
CA SER A 40 -4.41 13.91 40.39
C SER A 40 -4.52 15.35 39.89
N LYS A 41 -5.20 16.25 40.63
CA LYS A 41 -5.29 17.68 40.29
C LYS A 41 -3.91 18.34 40.25
N LEU A 42 -3.04 18.03 41.21
CA LEU A 42 -1.67 18.55 41.24
C LEU A 42 -0.86 18.05 40.04
N GLN A 43 -0.89 16.75 39.75
CA GLN A 43 -0.22 16.15 38.59
C GLN A 43 -0.70 16.78 37.29
N ARG A 44 -2.01 16.93 37.11
CA ARG A 44 -2.58 17.56 35.90
C ARG A 44 -2.08 18.99 35.71
N ASN A 45 -2.02 19.79 36.78
CA ASN A 45 -1.53 21.16 36.70
C ASN A 45 -0.03 21.20 36.35
N ILE A 46 0.77 20.26 36.88
CA ILE A 46 2.20 20.12 36.54
C ILE A 46 2.36 19.74 35.06
N PHE A 47 1.64 18.73 34.59
CA PHE A 47 1.68 18.32 33.18
C PHE A 47 1.25 19.47 32.26
N ALA A 48 0.18 20.19 32.60
CA ALA A 48 -0.27 21.36 31.84
C ALA A 48 0.82 22.44 31.74
N ALA A 49 1.51 22.73 32.85
CA ALA A 49 2.62 23.68 32.85
C ALA A 49 3.79 23.22 31.97
N ILE A 50 4.18 21.94 32.06
CA ILE A 50 5.25 21.37 31.22
C ILE A 50 4.87 21.46 29.74
N THR A 51 3.64 21.10 29.38
CA THR A 51 3.17 21.18 27.98
C THR A 51 3.16 22.62 27.46
N ALA A 52 2.78 23.59 28.29
CA ALA A 52 2.78 25.00 27.90
C ALA A 52 4.21 25.51 27.65
N VAL A 53 5.16 25.19 28.54
CA VAL A 53 6.57 25.54 28.37
C VAL A 53 7.15 24.88 27.11
N PHE A 54 6.83 23.62 26.86
CA PHE A 54 7.27 22.92 25.66
C PHE A 54 6.75 23.59 24.39
N LEU A 55 5.44 23.90 24.32
CA LEU A 55 4.84 24.58 23.18
C LEU A 55 5.47 25.95 22.92
N ILE A 56 5.64 26.77 23.96
CA ILE A 56 6.29 28.09 23.85
C ILE A 56 7.75 27.93 23.38
N GLY A 57 8.48 26.96 23.93
CA GLY A 57 9.86 26.66 23.52
C GLY A 57 9.95 26.23 22.06
N THR A 58 9.08 25.33 21.62
CA THR A 58 9.03 24.92 20.20
C THR A 58 8.69 26.09 19.29
N LEU A 59 7.71 26.91 19.65
CA LEU A 59 7.34 28.10 18.88
C LEU A 59 8.50 29.10 18.78
N ALA A 60 9.20 29.37 19.89
CA ALA A 60 10.37 30.26 19.90
C ALA A 60 11.54 29.73 19.05
N ILE A 61 11.82 28.43 19.09
CA ILE A 61 12.86 27.81 18.25
C ILE A 61 12.45 27.88 16.77
N THR A 62 11.20 27.55 16.44
CA THR A 62 10.71 27.62 15.05
C THR A 62 10.70 29.05 14.52
N SER A 63 10.29 30.05 15.31
CA SER A 63 10.30 31.45 14.87
C SER A 63 11.72 31.98 14.67
N PHE A 64 12.66 31.61 15.56
CA PHE A 64 14.06 32.00 15.42
C PHE A 64 14.75 31.33 14.22
N THR A 65 14.51 30.03 14.01
CA THR A 65 15.06 29.30 12.86
C THR A 65 14.50 29.80 11.53
N VAL A 66 13.18 30.02 11.43
CA VAL A 66 12.56 30.64 10.25
C VAL A 66 13.09 32.06 10.01
N GLY A 67 13.31 32.83 11.08
CA GLY A 67 13.91 34.16 11.00
C GLY A 67 15.35 34.16 10.49
N LEU A 68 16.18 33.21 10.94
CA LEU A 68 17.56 33.02 10.45
C LEU A 68 17.62 32.47 9.02
N THR A 69 16.71 31.58 8.62
CA THR A 69 16.64 31.13 7.22
C THR A 69 16.13 32.23 6.30
N SER A 70 15.28 33.14 6.80
CA SER A 70 14.80 34.29 6.03
C SER A 70 15.90 35.33 5.78
N SER A 71 16.83 35.54 6.72
CA SER A 71 17.96 36.47 6.52
C SER A 71 19.07 35.90 5.62
N ALA A 72 19.23 34.57 5.57
CA ALA A 72 20.06 33.89 4.56
C ALA A 72 19.40 33.85 3.16
N GLN A 73 18.09 34.12 3.09
CA GLN A 73 17.31 34.18 1.86
C GLN A 73 16.76 35.59 1.60
N GLN A 74 17.54 36.61 1.96
CA GLN A 74 17.32 38.00 1.56
C GLN A 74 18.19 38.38 0.35
N GLN A 75 18.16 37.51 -0.66
CA GLN A 75 18.34 37.84 -2.07
C GLN A 75 17.22 37.12 -2.81
N SER A 76 16.04 37.73 -2.82
CA SER A 76 14.95 37.58 -3.82
C SER A 76 13.65 38.06 -3.19
N ALA A 77 13.60 39.34 -2.81
CA ALA A 77 12.34 40.05 -2.75
C ALA A 77 11.98 40.53 -4.17
N ASP A 78 11.95 39.60 -5.12
CA ASP A 78 11.18 39.79 -6.35
C ASP A 78 9.76 39.38 -5.98
N TYR A 79 8.92 40.37 -5.70
CA TYR A 79 7.50 40.20 -6.00
C TYR A 79 7.44 39.86 -7.47
N VAL A 80 7.28 38.57 -7.73
CA VAL A 80 7.49 37.96 -9.03
C VAL A 80 6.55 38.63 -10.04
N ASN A 81 7.08 39.59 -10.79
CA ASN A 81 6.76 39.69 -12.21
C ASN A 81 7.10 38.30 -12.76
N PHE A 82 6.11 37.40 -12.75
CA PHE A 82 6.22 36.12 -13.44
C PHE A 82 6.24 36.52 -14.90
N SER A 83 7.46 36.79 -15.42
CA SER A 83 7.68 36.86 -16.84
C SER A 83 7.02 35.61 -17.39
N ILE A 84 6.08 35.80 -18.32
CA ILE A 84 5.23 34.75 -18.89
C ILE A 84 6.06 33.51 -19.28
N ASP A 85 7.31 33.75 -19.67
CA ASP A 85 8.38 32.79 -19.94
C ASP A 85 8.65 31.77 -18.80
N SER A 86 8.68 32.21 -17.53
CA SER A 86 8.87 31.31 -16.39
C SER A 86 7.64 30.45 -16.08
N LEU A 87 6.43 30.94 -16.36
CA LEU A 87 5.21 30.14 -16.20
C LEU A 87 5.11 29.06 -17.29
N GLU A 88 5.53 29.39 -18.51
CA GLU A 88 5.61 28.45 -19.62
C GLU A 88 6.64 27.36 -19.36
N VAL A 89 7.81 27.71 -18.83
CA VAL A 89 8.83 26.74 -18.39
C VAL A 89 8.29 25.81 -17.29
N ILE A 90 7.54 26.34 -16.31
CA ILE A 90 6.95 25.54 -15.24
C ILE A 90 5.86 24.60 -15.79
N LYS A 91 5.00 25.08 -16.69
CA LYS A 91 4.00 24.24 -17.37
C LYS A 91 4.68 23.15 -18.19
N GLY A 92 5.71 23.49 -18.97
CA GLY A 92 6.49 22.50 -19.74
C GLY A 92 7.15 21.45 -18.85
N ARG A 93 7.68 21.83 -17.68
CA ARG A 93 8.18 20.86 -16.68
C ARG A 93 7.06 20.00 -16.13
N LEU A 94 5.91 20.58 -15.78
CA LEU A 94 4.76 19.83 -15.26
C LEU A 94 4.24 18.81 -16.28
N ASP A 95 4.17 19.19 -17.56
CA ASP A 95 3.73 18.32 -18.65
C ASP A 95 4.76 17.20 -18.90
N ASN A 96 6.05 17.52 -18.86
CA ASN A 96 7.11 16.51 -18.94
C ASN A 96 7.07 15.52 -17.75
N LEU A 97 6.85 16.02 -16.52
CA LEU A 97 6.70 15.17 -15.34
C LEU A 97 5.45 14.29 -15.40
N LYS A 98 4.34 14.81 -15.93
CA LYS A 98 3.12 14.02 -16.18
C LYS A 98 3.39 12.93 -17.19
N GLN A 99 4.02 13.25 -18.32
CA GLN A 99 4.39 12.28 -19.33
C GLN A 99 5.33 11.20 -18.77
N GLN A 100 6.35 11.58 -18.01
CA GLN A 100 7.24 10.62 -17.33
C GLN A 100 6.49 9.72 -16.36
N ASN A 101 5.52 10.25 -15.60
CA ASN A 101 4.69 9.45 -14.70
C ASN A 101 3.76 8.49 -15.46
N GLU A 102 3.20 8.90 -16.59
CA GLU A 102 2.40 8.04 -17.46
C GLU A 102 3.24 6.92 -18.05
N GLU A 103 4.41 7.23 -18.61
CA GLU A 103 5.38 6.25 -19.10
C GLU A 103 5.80 5.26 -18.01
N LEU A 104 6.08 5.77 -16.79
CA LEU A 104 6.45 4.93 -15.65
C LEU A 104 5.28 4.04 -15.19
N SER A 105 4.04 4.52 -15.26
CA SER A 105 2.84 3.72 -14.98
C SER A 105 2.68 2.59 -15.99
N LEU A 106 2.82 2.87 -17.29
CA LEU A 106 2.75 1.87 -18.35
C LEU A 106 3.84 0.80 -18.21
N VAL A 107 5.08 1.20 -17.90
CA VAL A 107 6.18 0.26 -17.64
C VAL A 107 5.89 -0.62 -16.42
N ARG A 108 5.31 -0.03 -15.35
CA ARG A 108 4.92 -0.79 -14.15
C ARG A 108 3.79 -1.76 -14.44
N GLU A 109 2.76 -1.34 -15.14
CA GLU A 109 1.63 -2.20 -15.57
C GLU A 109 2.11 -3.34 -16.45
N PHE A 110 2.99 -3.06 -17.41
CA PHE A 110 3.66 -4.07 -18.24
C PHE A 110 4.45 -5.07 -17.39
N TYR A 111 5.24 -4.61 -16.41
CA TYR A 111 5.99 -5.48 -15.52
C TYR A 111 5.09 -6.33 -14.62
N LEU A 112 3.99 -5.76 -14.12
CA LEU A 112 2.99 -6.48 -13.33
C LEU A 112 2.30 -7.54 -14.18
N ALA A 113 1.81 -7.18 -15.38
CA ALA A 113 1.22 -8.11 -16.33
C ALA A 113 2.19 -9.25 -16.66
N LYS A 114 3.46 -8.93 -16.96
CA LYS A 114 4.52 -9.93 -17.17
C LYS A 114 4.69 -10.85 -15.96
N LYS A 115 4.71 -10.31 -14.74
CA LYS A 115 4.85 -11.09 -13.50
C LYS A 115 3.62 -11.96 -13.19
N PHE A 116 2.43 -11.51 -13.58
CA PHE A 116 1.21 -12.32 -13.51
C PHE A 116 1.27 -13.48 -14.52
N LEU A 117 1.65 -13.17 -15.75
CA LEU A 117 1.88 -14.15 -16.82
C LEU A 117 2.97 -15.18 -16.47
N GLU A 118 4.02 -14.80 -15.74
CA GLU A 118 5.05 -15.74 -15.29
C GLU A 118 4.49 -16.85 -14.37
N LYS A 119 3.46 -16.53 -13.56
CA LYS A 119 2.88 -17.47 -12.57
C LYS A 119 1.82 -18.40 -13.17
N GLU A 120 1.22 -18.03 -14.28
CA GLU A 120 0.17 -18.79 -14.93
C GLU A 120 0.72 -19.60 -16.11
N THR A 121 -0.04 -20.61 -16.55
CA THR A 121 0.38 -21.43 -17.70
C THR A 121 -0.12 -20.75 -18.96
N ILE A 122 0.80 -20.34 -19.83
CA ILE A 122 0.49 -19.67 -21.10
C ILE A 122 0.61 -20.68 -22.22
N TYR A 123 -0.36 -20.69 -23.13
CA TYR A 123 -0.33 -21.51 -24.34
C TYR A 123 0.08 -20.63 -25.53
N SER A 124 0.98 -21.10 -26.38
CA SER A 124 1.34 -20.43 -27.63
C SER A 124 1.42 -21.43 -28.77
N VAL A 125 1.18 -20.97 -30.01
CA VAL A 125 1.27 -21.85 -31.18
C VAL A 125 2.64 -21.69 -31.83
N GLN A 126 3.47 -22.73 -31.74
CA GLN A 126 4.78 -22.76 -32.35
C GLN A 126 4.67 -23.16 -33.83
N VAL A 127 5.27 -22.36 -34.71
CA VAL A 127 5.16 -22.51 -36.17
C VAL A 127 6.48 -22.96 -36.80
N LYS A 128 7.62 -22.63 -36.17
CA LYS A 128 8.94 -22.96 -36.72
C LYS A 128 10.02 -23.07 -35.66
N ALA A 129 11.07 -23.82 -35.96
CA ALA A 129 12.28 -23.89 -35.16
C ALA A 129 13.51 -23.68 -36.06
N PHE A 130 14.43 -22.80 -35.66
CA PHE A 130 15.64 -22.48 -36.45
C PHE A 130 16.90 -22.67 -35.60
N VAL A 131 17.98 -23.13 -36.22
CA VAL A 131 19.31 -23.29 -35.58
C VAL A 131 20.11 -21.98 -35.62
N ASP A 132 19.85 -21.13 -36.61
CA ASP A 132 20.72 -20.01 -36.95
C ASP A 132 20.24 -18.65 -36.41
N LYS A 133 21.20 -17.81 -36.01
CA LYS A 133 21.02 -16.57 -35.21
C LYS A 133 20.59 -15.35 -36.05
N ASN A 134 20.15 -15.54 -37.30
CA ASN A 134 19.84 -14.41 -38.19
C ASN A 134 18.39 -13.91 -37.97
N LEU A 135 18.17 -13.31 -36.79
CA LEU A 135 16.90 -12.79 -36.29
C LEU A 135 16.57 -11.39 -36.85
N SER A 136 16.58 -11.23 -38.19
CA SER A 136 16.22 -9.96 -38.83
C SER A 136 14.76 -9.88 -39.29
N LEU A 137 13.96 -10.95 -39.11
CA LEU A 137 12.62 -11.06 -39.71
C LEU A 137 11.45 -10.87 -38.73
N ALA A 138 11.72 -10.76 -37.43
CA ALA A 138 10.70 -10.41 -36.47
C ALA A 138 10.88 -8.94 -36.11
N SER A 139 10.10 -8.09 -36.77
CA SER A 139 9.96 -6.71 -36.30
C SER A 139 9.54 -6.75 -34.83
N GLU A 140 10.13 -5.89 -34.01
CA GLU A 140 9.73 -5.61 -32.63
C GLU A 140 8.25 -5.15 -32.52
N SER A 141 7.52 -5.09 -33.65
CA SER A 141 6.15 -4.65 -33.81
C SER A 141 5.10 -5.78 -33.75
N LEU A 142 5.49 -7.05 -33.62
CA LEU A 142 4.53 -8.15 -33.43
C LEU A 142 4.29 -8.38 -31.93
N THR A 143 3.27 -7.72 -31.40
CA THR A 143 2.90 -7.66 -29.97
C THR A 143 2.63 -9.03 -29.32
N ASN A 144 2.50 -10.11 -30.09
CA ASN A 144 2.15 -11.45 -29.61
C ASN A 144 3.12 -12.56 -30.08
N THR A 145 4.43 -12.32 -30.13
CA THR A 145 5.41 -13.38 -30.43
C THR A 145 6.33 -13.65 -29.25
N MET A 146 6.41 -14.93 -28.83
CA MET A 146 7.29 -15.36 -27.75
C MET A 146 8.49 -16.13 -28.32
N PHE A 147 9.70 -15.67 -28.01
CA PHE A 147 10.94 -16.36 -28.35
C PHE A 147 11.41 -17.18 -27.16
N VAL A 148 11.39 -18.51 -27.32
CA VAL A 148 11.93 -19.40 -26.28
C VAL A 148 13.17 -20.11 -26.82
N LYS A 149 14.30 -19.90 -26.15
CA LYS A 149 15.57 -20.58 -26.44
C LYS A 149 15.49 -22.01 -25.91
N THR A 150 15.50 -23.00 -26.80
CA THR A 150 15.61 -24.41 -26.44
C THR A 150 16.85 -24.97 -27.16
N ASN A 151 18.03 -24.84 -26.52
CA ASN A 151 19.32 -25.27 -27.09
C ASN A 151 19.21 -26.61 -27.87
N PRO A 152 19.61 -26.71 -29.15
CA PRO A 152 20.25 -25.71 -30.02
C PRO A 152 19.30 -24.95 -30.97
N PHE A 153 17.99 -24.95 -30.72
CA PHE A 153 16.97 -24.36 -31.59
C PHE A 153 16.28 -23.12 -30.96
N TYR A 154 15.96 -22.15 -31.80
CA TYR A 154 15.06 -21.04 -31.50
C TYR A 154 13.65 -21.41 -31.94
N ALA A 155 12.72 -21.52 -30.98
CA ALA A 155 11.30 -21.73 -31.24
C ALA A 155 10.62 -20.40 -31.57
N TYR A 156 9.94 -20.32 -32.72
CA TYR A 156 9.10 -19.19 -33.09
C TYR A 156 7.64 -19.54 -32.80
N SER A 157 7.09 -18.89 -31.77
CA SER A 157 5.70 -19.05 -31.36
C SER A 157 4.91 -17.76 -31.54
N VAL A 158 3.67 -17.91 -32.00
CA VAL A 158 2.74 -16.83 -32.30
C VAL A 158 1.50 -16.99 -31.45
N GLY A 159 1.06 -15.89 -30.83
CA GLY A 159 -0.08 -15.85 -29.93
C GLY A 159 0.27 -16.31 -28.51
N ASN A 160 -0.21 -15.59 -27.50
CA ASN A 160 -0.20 -16.02 -26.11
C ASN A 160 -1.67 -16.13 -25.68
N PHE A 161 -2.07 -17.31 -25.20
CA PHE A 161 -3.45 -17.63 -24.85
C PHE A 161 -3.52 -18.11 -23.40
N GLU A 162 -4.59 -17.73 -22.71
CA GLU A 162 -4.84 -18.16 -21.33
C GLU A 162 -5.34 -19.61 -21.28
N THR A 163 -6.03 -20.06 -22.34
CA THR A 163 -6.62 -21.41 -22.41
C THR A 163 -6.06 -22.23 -23.57
N LEU A 164 -6.02 -23.55 -23.37
CA LEU A 164 -5.61 -24.50 -24.41
C LEU A 164 -6.54 -24.45 -25.63
N GLU A 165 -7.84 -24.26 -25.39
CA GLU A 165 -8.86 -24.26 -26.45
C GLU A 165 -8.66 -23.09 -27.43
N GLU A 166 -8.35 -21.89 -26.91
CA GLU A 166 -8.04 -20.72 -27.72
C GLU A 166 -6.81 -20.94 -28.59
N ALA A 167 -5.74 -21.51 -28.00
CA ALA A 167 -4.52 -21.83 -28.72
C ALA A 167 -4.76 -22.89 -29.81
N GLN A 168 -5.58 -23.90 -29.54
CA GLN A 168 -5.96 -24.91 -30.52
C GLN A 168 -6.80 -24.32 -31.66
N LYS A 169 -7.72 -23.39 -31.37
CA LYS A 169 -8.48 -22.68 -32.39
C LYS A 169 -7.56 -21.86 -33.30
N PHE A 170 -6.64 -21.10 -32.71
CA PHE A 170 -5.66 -20.33 -33.47
C PHE A 170 -4.74 -21.23 -34.30
N ARG A 171 -4.31 -22.38 -33.76
CA ARG A 171 -3.56 -23.39 -34.52
C ARG A 171 -4.34 -23.85 -35.74
N ARG A 172 -5.64 -24.14 -35.63
CA ARG A 172 -6.46 -24.56 -36.79
C ARG A 172 -6.49 -23.49 -37.87
N GLU A 173 -6.57 -22.22 -37.50
CA GLU A 173 -6.50 -21.09 -38.43
C GLU A 173 -5.13 -21.01 -39.11
N LEU A 174 -4.03 -21.16 -38.35
CA LEU A 174 -2.68 -21.21 -38.92
C LEU A 174 -2.48 -22.39 -39.88
N VAL A 175 -2.97 -23.57 -39.53
CA VAL A 175 -2.95 -24.76 -40.40
C VAL A 175 -3.74 -24.51 -41.69
N ALA A 176 -4.93 -23.90 -41.59
CA ALA A 176 -5.73 -23.52 -42.75
C ALA A 176 -5.02 -22.51 -43.68
N MET A 177 -4.14 -21.67 -43.12
CA MET A 177 -3.28 -20.74 -43.87
C MET A 177 -1.99 -21.37 -44.42
N GLY A 178 -1.77 -22.68 -44.20
CA GLY A 178 -0.64 -23.44 -44.76
C GLY A 178 0.49 -23.76 -43.77
N PHE A 179 0.35 -23.40 -42.49
CA PHE A 179 1.31 -23.76 -41.44
C PHE A 179 0.99 -25.14 -40.85
N ASN A 180 1.13 -26.20 -41.68
CA ASN A 180 0.70 -27.56 -41.33
C ASN A 180 1.42 -28.17 -40.12
N ASP A 181 2.67 -27.76 -39.88
CA ASP A 181 3.50 -28.25 -38.78
C ASP A 181 3.31 -27.46 -37.48
N ALA A 182 2.32 -26.56 -37.42
CA ALA A 182 2.04 -25.78 -36.22
C ALA A 182 1.54 -26.68 -35.07
N PHE A 183 2.05 -26.46 -33.87
CA PHE A 183 1.64 -27.18 -32.65
C PHE A 183 1.50 -26.23 -31.47
N VAL A 184 0.66 -26.60 -30.50
CA VAL A 184 0.47 -25.82 -29.27
C VAL A 184 1.52 -26.24 -28.25
N ALA A 185 2.17 -25.28 -27.61
CA ALA A 185 3.10 -25.52 -26.51
C ALA A 185 2.68 -24.69 -25.29
N SER A 186 2.77 -25.30 -24.10
CA SER A 186 2.49 -24.67 -22.82
C SER A 186 3.79 -24.20 -22.15
N TYR A 187 3.75 -23.03 -21.53
CA TYR A 187 4.88 -22.38 -20.88
C TYR A 187 4.52 -21.90 -19.48
N ARG A 188 5.47 -21.98 -18.55
CA ARG A 188 5.39 -21.40 -17.20
C ARG A 188 6.77 -20.90 -16.81
N ASP A 189 6.85 -19.75 -16.16
CA ASP A 189 8.13 -19.10 -15.82
C ASP A 189 9.08 -18.96 -17.04
N GLY A 190 8.53 -18.73 -18.24
CA GLY A 190 9.30 -18.62 -19.48
C GLY A 190 9.94 -19.92 -19.99
N LYS A 191 9.62 -21.08 -19.40
CA LYS A 191 10.09 -22.40 -19.81
C LYS A 191 8.94 -23.23 -20.38
N ARG A 192 9.22 -23.99 -21.44
CA ARG A 192 8.25 -24.93 -22.03
C ARG A 192 7.99 -26.08 -21.06
N ILE A 193 6.72 -26.35 -20.77
CA ILE A 193 6.27 -27.44 -19.91
C ILE A 193 5.92 -28.67 -20.76
N ALA A 194 5.04 -28.50 -21.74
CA ALA A 194 4.57 -29.59 -22.59
C ALA A 194 4.29 -29.13 -24.03
N ILE A 195 4.24 -30.10 -24.93
CA ILE A 195 3.62 -29.97 -26.25
C ILE A 195 2.22 -30.55 -26.08
N GLU A 196 1.22 -29.74 -26.37
CA GLU A 196 -0.18 -30.10 -26.17
C GLU A 196 -0.70 -30.80 -27.43
N ASP A 197 -1.46 -31.88 -27.22
CA ASP A 197 -1.95 -32.68 -28.34
C ASP A 197 -2.92 -31.90 -29.24
N ALA A 198 -2.85 -32.23 -30.52
CA ALA A 198 -3.79 -31.75 -31.52
C ALA A 198 -5.11 -32.52 -31.37
N GLN A 199 -6.16 -31.85 -30.86
CA GLN A 199 -7.54 -32.24 -31.12
C GLN A 199 -8.06 -31.60 -32.42
#